data_AF-A0A945JQX0-F1
#
_entry.id   AF-A0A945JQX0-F1
#
_cell.length_a   1.000
_cell.length_b   1.000
_cell.length_c   1.000
_cell.angle_alpha   90.00
_cell.angle_beta   90.00
_cell.angle_gamma   90.00
#
_symmetry.space_group_name_H-M   'P 1'
#
loop_
_entity.id
_entity.type
_entity.pdbx_description
1 polymer ?
#
loop_
_entity_poly.entity_id
_entity_poly.type
_entity_poly.pdbx_seq_one_letter_code
_entity_poly.pdbx_strand_id
1 'polypeptide(L)'
;MANAIGADITAGRLQPGEQLPPQRELAYQLGISVGTVTRAYAEARRRGLVDGQVGSGTYVRRFDAPETGFVLPPDAPGAMIDLSISVFASPVWDQPLREALADLATTDNAALMEYQGAAGIMRHREAGATWLRRTGYTPQPDEVMLTMGGQHAMAVAISALSRPGDTMLVENFCY
;
A
#
# COMPACT_ATOMS: atom_id res chain seq x y z
N MET A 1 15.13 31.37 0.06
CA MET A 1 15.27 30.60 1.32
C MET A 1 14.38 29.36 1.38
N ALA A 2 13.06 29.43 1.23
CA ALA A 2 12.22 28.21 1.27
C ALA A 2 12.64 27.13 0.25
N ASN A 3 13.02 27.54 -0.97
CA ASN A 3 13.60 26.63 -1.97
C ASN A 3 14.97 26.04 -1.54
N ALA A 4 15.79 26.83 -0.83
CA ALA A 4 17.10 26.39 -0.34
C ALA A 4 16.94 25.35 0.77
N ILE A 5 16.02 25.58 1.72
CA ILE A 5 15.63 24.61 2.75
C ILE A 5 15.18 23.29 2.09
N GLY A 6 14.33 23.36 1.06
CA GLY A 6 13.92 22.17 0.30
C GLY A 6 15.11 21.45 -0.35
N ALA A 7 16.00 22.19 -1.01
CA ALA A 7 17.19 21.61 -1.66
C ALA A 7 18.19 21.00 -0.65
N ASP A 8 18.35 21.61 0.52
CA ASP A 8 19.22 21.10 1.59
C ASP A 8 18.64 19.82 2.23
N ILE A 9 17.31 19.73 2.37
CA ILE A 9 16.62 18.50 2.80
C ILE A 9 16.81 17.40 1.75
N THR A 10 16.56 17.69 0.47
CA THR A 10 16.71 16.70 -0.62
C THR A 10 18.16 16.22 -0.76
N ALA A 11 19.13 17.10 -0.55
CA ALA A 11 20.55 16.77 -0.59
C ALA A 11 21.07 16.13 0.72
N GLY A 12 20.22 15.92 1.72
CA GLY A 12 20.58 15.31 3.01
C GLY A 12 21.46 16.18 3.91
N ARG A 13 21.61 17.48 3.62
CA ARG A 13 22.34 18.44 4.46
C ARG A 13 21.54 18.84 5.70
N LEU A 14 20.22 18.77 5.62
CA LEU A 14 19.29 18.91 6.74
C LEU A 14 18.59 17.58 6.96
N GLN A 15 18.76 16.98 8.14
CA GLN A 15 18.21 15.67 8.44
C GLN A 15 16.75 15.75 8.90
N PRO A 16 15.92 14.73 8.61
CA PRO A 16 14.58 14.62 9.18
C PRO A 16 14.63 14.66 10.71
N GLY A 17 13.82 15.53 11.33
CA GLY A 17 13.82 15.75 12.79
C GLY A 17 14.86 16.74 13.31
N GLU A 18 15.77 17.24 12.47
CA GLU A 18 16.75 18.26 12.86
C GLU A 18 16.07 19.60 13.18
N GLN A 19 16.53 20.27 14.24
CA GLN A 19 16.02 21.59 14.64
C GLN A 19 16.67 22.69 13.81
N LEU A 20 15.86 23.50 13.15
CA LEU A 20 16.33 24.71 12.47
C LEU A 20 16.66 25.82 13.48
N PRO A 21 17.64 26.69 13.16
CA PRO A 21 17.98 27.80 14.03
C PRO A 21 16.79 28.75 14.27
N PRO A 22 16.72 29.42 15.44
CA PRO A 22 15.77 30.48 15.71
C PRO A 22 15.81 31.58 14.64
N GLN A 23 14.64 32.13 14.27
CA GLN A 23 14.53 33.06 13.13
C GLN A 23 15.43 34.30 13.25
N ARG A 24 15.63 34.81 14.48
CA ARG A 24 16.50 35.96 14.75
C ARG A 24 17.97 35.62 14.60
N GLU A 25 18.36 34.42 15.01
CA GLU A 25 19.73 33.93 14.89
C GLU A 25 20.09 33.66 13.44
N LEU A 26 19.20 33.00 12.68
CA LEU A 26 19.43 32.75 11.26
C LEU A 26 19.49 34.05 10.45
N ALA A 27 18.66 35.04 10.79
CA ALA A 27 18.71 36.36 10.18
C ALA A 27 20.06 37.06 10.40
N TYR A 28 20.62 36.93 11.61
CA TYR A 28 21.93 37.47 11.95
C TYR A 28 23.05 36.77 11.16
N GLN A 29 23.07 35.43 11.15
CA GLN A 29 24.08 34.64 10.45
C GLN A 29 24.08 34.91 8.93
N LEU A 30 22.90 35.13 8.34
CA LEU A 30 22.76 35.38 6.90
C LEU A 30 22.80 36.86 6.52
N GLY A 31 22.85 37.79 7.49
CA GLY A 31 22.87 39.23 7.23
C GLY A 31 21.59 39.77 6.56
N ILE A 32 20.43 39.16 6.83
CA ILE A 32 19.14 39.52 6.22
C ILE A 32 18.08 39.91 7.25
N SER A 33 16.98 40.50 6.81
CA SER A 33 15.90 40.88 7.72
C SER A 33 15.16 39.67 8.30
N VAL A 34 14.80 39.74 9.59
CA VAL A 34 14.01 38.70 10.28
C VAL A 34 12.71 38.38 9.53
N GLY A 35 12.03 39.39 8.98
CA GLY A 35 10.80 39.20 8.20
C GLY A 35 10.99 38.37 6.91
N THR A 36 12.21 38.33 6.35
CA THR A 36 12.54 37.45 5.22
C THR A 36 12.67 36.00 5.67
N VAL A 37 13.31 35.76 6.82
CA VAL A 37 13.41 34.44 7.45
C VAL A 37 12.03 33.93 7.87
N THR A 38 11.21 34.77 8.49
CA THR A 38 9.84 34.43 8.90
C THR A 38 8.99 33.96 7.71
N ARG A 39 9.01 34.70 6.59
CA ARG A 39 8.29 34.30 5.37
C ARG A 39 8.84 33.00 4.77
N ALA A 40 10.14 32.80 4.83
CA ALA A 40 10.77 31.57 4.34
C ALA A 40 10.37 30.34 5.16
N TYR A 41 10.35 30.44 6.50
CA TYR A 41 9.93 29.36 7.37
C TYR A 41 8.43 29.09 7.24
N ALA A 42 7.60 30.14 7.12
CA ALA A 42 6.18 30.01 6.86
C ALA A 42 5.91 29.26 5.53
N GLU A 43 6.64 29.61 4.48
CA GLU A 43 6.52 28.95 3.18
C GLU A 43 7.06 27.51 3.21
N ALA A 44 8.16 27.24 3.90
CA ALA A 44 8.68 25.88 4.09
C ALA A 44 7.68 25.01 4.87
N ARG A 45 7.03 25.58 5.90
CA ARG A 45 5.97 24.91 6.66
C ARG A 45 4.73 24.64 5.81
N ARG A 46 4.30 25.63 5.01
CA ARG A 46 3.17 25.48 4.06
C ARG A 46 3.43 24.34 3.06
N ARG A 47 4.67 24.14 2.64
CA ARG A 47 5.10 23.03 1.77
C ARG A 47 5.30 21.70 2.49
N GLY A 48 5.14 21.67 3.80
CA GLY A 48 5.33 20.46 4.61
C GLY A 48 6.78 20.02 4.76
N LEU A 49 7.75 20.91 4.53
CA LEU A 49 9.18 20.61 4.68
C LEU A 49 9.64 20.67 6.13
N VAL A 50 8.98 21.52 6.93
CA VAL A 50 9.28 21.76 8.34
C VAL A 50 7.99 21.86 9.14
N ASP A 51 8.07 21.62 10.45
CA ASP A 51 6.95 21.85 11.38
C ASP A 51 7.46 22.40 12.72
N GLY A 52 6.56 22.96 13.53
CA GLY A 52 6.91 23.53 14.82
C GLY A 52 5.79 24.31 15.50
N GLN A 53 5.77 24.30 16.83
CA GLN A 53 4.86 25.10 17.65
C GLN A 53 5.60 26.32 18.23
N VAL A 54 4.86 27.40 18.50
CA VAL A 54 5.40 28.59 19.16
C VAL A 54 5.90 28.19 20.55
N GLY A 55 7.20 28.34 20.79
CA GLY A 55 7.87 27.95 22.05
C GLY A 55 8.68 26.66 21.98
N SER A 56 8.39 25.76 21.03
CA SER A 56 9.11 24.48 20.89
C SER A 56 10.21 24.50 19.83
N GLY A 57 10.23 25.49 18.94
CA GLY A 57 11.20 25.58 17.83
C GLY A 57 10.63 25.12 16.49
N THR A 58 11.45 25.12 15.45
CA THR A 58 11.10 24.65 14.09
C THR A 58 11.99 23.48 13.73
N TYR A 59 11.42 22.39 13.24
CA TYR A 59 12.10 21.13 12.95
C TYR A 59 11.83 20.71 11.52
N VAL A 60 12.80 20.07 10.87
CA VAL A 60 12.61 19.42 9.56
C VAL A 60 11.60 18.30 9.74
N ARG A 61 10.56 18.28 8.90
CA ARG A 61 9.52 17.26 9.01
C ARG A 61 10.16 15.90 8.80
N ARG A 62 9.85 14.97 9.71
CA ARG A 62 10.11 13.56 9.46
C ARG A 62 9.14 13.12 8.38
N PHE A 63 9.63 12.97 7.15
CA PHE A 63 8.99 12.08 6.21
C PHE A 63 9.27 10.68 6.74
N ASP A 64 8.53 10.27 7.77
CA ASP A 64 8.24 8.85 7.87
C ASP A 64 7.58 8.57 6.52
N ALA A 65 8.33 7.91 5.62
CA ALA A 65 7.72 7.38 4.41
C ALA A 65 6.45 6.71 4.91
N PRO A 66 5.26 7.15 4.47
CA PRO A 66 4.07 6.57 5.02
C PRO A 66 4.24 5.06 4.82
N GLU A 67 4.05 4.28 5.89
CA GLU A 67 3.97 2.81 5.83
C GLU A 67 2.74 2.37 5.01
N THR A 68 2.35 3.15 4.02
CA THR A 68 1.28 2.89 3.07
C THR A 68 1.94 2.39 1.79
N GLY A 69 2.47 1.17 1.87
CA GLY A 69 2.94 0.46 0.69
C GLY A 69 3.80 -0.73 1.07
N PHE A 70 3.29 -1.93 0.82
CA PHE A 70 4.13 -3.11 0.66
C PHE A 70 4.97 -2.92 -0.61
N VAL A 71 6.07 -2.17 -0.50
CA VAL A 71 7.02 -2.01 -1.60
C VAL A 71 7.97 -3.19 -1.53
N LEU A 72 7.86 -4.11 -2.48
CA LEU A 72 8.90 -5.12 -2.64
C LEU A 72 10.21 -4.40 -2.95
N PRO A 73 11.28 -4.62 -2.17
CA PRO A 73 12.60 -4.14 -2.56
C PRO A 73 12.98 -4.73 -3.92
N PRO A 74 13.68 -3.97 -4.78
CA PRO A 74 14.11 -4.46 -6.08
C PRO A 74 14.99 -5.71 -5.90
N ASP A 75 14.74 -6.72 -6.71
CA ASP A 75 15.51 -7.96 -6.73
C ASP A 75 16.88 -7.67 -7.37
N ALA A 76 17.86 -7.31 -6.53
CA ALA A 76 19.20 -6.92 -6.94
C ALA A 76 20.24 -7.94 -6.42
N PRO A 77 21.24 -8.33 -7.23
CA PRO A 77 22.30 -9.22 -6.78
C PRO A 77 23.01 -8.66 -5.53
N GLY A 78 22.98 -9.41 -4.43
CA GLY A 78 23.58 -8.99 -3.15
C GLY A 78 22.67 -8.15 -2.25
N ALA A 79 21.41 -7.93 -2.64
CA ALA A 79 20.40 -7.36 -1.75
C ALA A 79 20.05 -8.32 -0.60
N MET A 80 19.56 -7.76 0.51
CA MET A 80 19.07 -8.52 1.64
C MET A 80 17.84 -9.33 1.24
N ILE A 81 17.80 -10.62 1.59
CA ILE A 81 16.61 -11.45 1.38
C ILE A 81 15.54 -11.00 2.37
N ASP A 82 14.48 -10.38 1.84
CA ASP A 82 13.32 -9.97 2.63
C ASP A 82 12.34 -11.12 2.79
N LEU A 83 12.26 -11.66 4.02
CA LEU A 83 11.32 -12.72 4.41
C LEU A 83 10.09 -12.18 5.15
N SER A 84 9.93 -10.84 5.24
CA SER A 84 8.83 -10.22 5.98
C SER A 84 7.50 -10.27 5.22
N ILE A 85 7.52 -10.59 3.92
CA ILE A 85 6.33 -10.63 3.07
C ILE A 85 6.28 -11.97 2.31
N SER A 86 5.19 -12.72 2.48
CA SER A 86 4.87 -13.85 1.59
C SER A 86 4.32 -13.32 0.27
N VAL A 87 5.22 -13.04 -0.67
CA VAL A 87 4.86 -12.58 -2.01
C VAL A 87 4.85 -13.77 -2.98
N PHE A 88 3.74 -13.94 -3.70
CA PHE A 88 3.62 -14.94 -4.77
C PHE A 88 4.07 -14.44 -6.15
N ALA A 89 4.45 -13.17 -6.28
CA ALA A 89 4.99 -12.62 -7.52
C ALA A 89 6.39 -13.18 -7.78
N SER A 90 6.46 -14.17 -8.65
CA SER A 90 7.69 -14.83 -9.07
C SER A 90 7.76 -14.87 -10.60
N PRO A 91 8.94 -14.66 -11.22
CA PRO A 91 9.11 -14.74 -12.67
C PRO A 91 8.64 -16.06 -13.30
N VAL A 92 8.53 -17.13 -12.50
CA VAL A 92 8.03 -18.43 -12.95
C VAL A 92 6.61 -18.39 -13.52
N TRP A 93 5.83 -17.35 -13.19
CA TRP A 93 4.45 -17.18 -13.65
C TRP A 93 4.32 -16.38 -14.94
N ASP A 94 5.41 -15.79 -15.48
CA ASP A 94 5.35 -14.94 -16.68
C ASP A 94 4.77 -15.72 -17.87
N GLN A 95 5.39 -16.85 -18.23
CA GLN A 95 4.96 -17.62 -19.38
C GLN A 95 3.52 -18.19 -19.23
N PRO A 96 3.13 -18.84 -18.11
CA PRO A 96 1.74 -19.27 -17.91
C PRO A 96 0.72 -18.13 -17.96
N LEU A 97 1.06 -16.96 -17.42
CA LEU A 97 0.17 -15.79 -17.47
C LEU A 97 0.00 -15.29 -18.91
N ARG A 98 1.09 -15.22 -19.68
CA ARG A 98 1.04 -14.81 -21.10
C ARG A 98 0.18 -15.76 -21.92
N GLU A 99 0.30 -17.06 -21.72
CA GLU A 99 -0.52 -18.08 -22.37
C GLU A 99 -2.00 -17.92 -22.00
N ALA A 100 -2.33 -17.82 -20.71
CA ALA A 100 -3.71 -17.63 -20.26
C ALA A 100 -4.34 -16.34 -20.82
N LEU A 101 -3.59 -15.25 -20.92
CA LEU A 101 -4.05 -14.00 -21.52
C LEU A 101 -4.27 -14.12 -23.04
N ALA A 102 -3.41 -14.85 -23.75
CA ALA A 102 -3.57 -15.12 -25.18
C ALA A 102 -4.83 -15.96 -25.46
N ASP A 103 -5.06 -16.99 -24.65
CA ASP A 103 -6.27 -17.82 -24.72
C ASP A 103 -7.53 -16.99 -24.44
N LEU A 104 -7.49 -16.16 -23.39
CA LEU A 104 -8.58 -15.24 -23.07
C LEU A 104 -8.88 -14.28 -24.23
N ALA A 105 -7.87 -13.76 -24.92
CA ALA A 105 -8.06 -12.84 -26.04
C ALA A 105 -8.82 -13.44 -27.23
N THR A 106 -8.86 -14.77 -27.36
CA THR A 106 -9.56 -15.49 -28.43
C THR A 106 -10.86 -16.17 -27.98
N THR A 107 -11.16 -16.14 -26.69
CA THR A 107 -12.37 -16.74 -26.10
C THR A 107 -13.57 -15.81 -26.23
N ASP A 108 -14.79 -16.36 -26.31
CA ASP A 108 -16.01 -15.56 -26.18
C ASP A 108 -16.10 -14.94 -24.77
N ASN A 109 -15.98 -13.61 -24.74
CA ASN A 109 -15.95 -12.81 -23.54
C ASN A 109 -17.14 -11.86 -23.43
N ALA A 110 -18.18 -12.02 -24.25
CA ALA A 110 -19.37 -11.17 -24.18
C ALA A 110 -19.93 -11.13 -22.75
N ALA A 111 -19.98 -12.30 -22.10
CA ALA A 111 -20.40 -12.41 -20.70
C ALA A 111 -19.60 -11.50 -19.76
N LEU A 112 -18.29 -11.28 -19.96
CA LEU A 112 -17.47 -10.42 -19.08
C LEU A 112 -17.89 -8.95 -19.10
N MET A 113 -18.59 -8.50 -20.14
CA MET A 113 -19.05 -7.12 -20.30
C MET A 113 -20.36 -6.85 -19.57
N GLU A 114 -20.99 -7.89 -19.02
CA GLU A 114 -22.28 -7.80 -18.34
C GLU A 114 -22.11 -7.65 -16.82
N TYR A 115 -23.20 -7.26 -16.15
CA TYR A 115 -23.28 -7.36 -14.70
C TYR A 115 -23.36 -8.83 -14.29
N GLN A 116 -22.39 -9.27 -13.50
CA GLN A 116 -22.33 -10.66 -13.04
C GLN A 116 -23.23 -10.89 -11.83
N GLY A 117 -23.78 -12.11 -11.74
CA GLY A 117 -24.36 -12.60 -10.50
C GLY A 117 -23.33 -12.59 -9.37
N ALA A 118 -23.80 -12.50 -8.13
CA ALA A 118 -22.93 -12.35 -6.96
C ALA A 118 -21.85 -13.45 -6.83
N ALA A 119 -22.13 -14.67 -7.29
CA ALA A 119 -21.19 -15.79 -7.24
C ALA A 119 -20.12 -15.78 -8.37
N GLY A 120 -20.29 -14.93 -9.40
CA GLY A 120 -19.52 -14.95 -10.64
C GLY A 120 -20.13 -15.86 -11.72
N ILE A 121 -19.53 -15.86 -12.91
CA ILE A 121 -19.98 -16.67 -14.06
C ILE A 121 -19.61 -18.14 -13.94
N MET A 122 -20.45 -19.00 -14.52
CA MET A 122 -20.30 -20.45 -14.42
C MET A 122 -18.91 -20.95 -14.82
N ARG A 123 -18.37 -20.47 -15.95
CA ARG A 123 -17.02 -20.85 -16.41
C ARG A 123 -15.92 -20.61 -15.36
N HIS A 124 -16.03 -19.53 -14.58
CA HIS A 124 -15.05 -19.23 -13.53
C HIS A 124 -15.27 -20.10 -12.29
N ARG A 125 -16.53 -20.42 -11.97
CA ARG A 125 -16.89 -21.30 -10.87
C ARG A 125 -16.43 -22.74 -11.13
N GLU A 126 -16.56 -23.23 -12.35
CA GLU A 126 -16.03 -24.52 -12.81
C GLU A 126 -14.50 -24.58 -12.70
N ALA A 127 -13.81 -23.52 -13.12
CA ALA A 127 -12.36 -23.40 -12.97
C ALA A 127 -11.94 -23.43 -11.49
N GLY A 128 -12.65 -22.69 -10.63
CA GLY A 128 -12.43 -22.69 -9.18
C GLY A 128 -12.68 -24.06 -8.54
N ALA A 129 -13.77 -24.74 -8.91
CA ALA A 129 -14.06 -26.09 -8.45
C ALA A 129 -12.95 -27.07 -8.85
N THR A 130 -12.48 -26.99 -10.10
CA THR A 130 -11.36 -27.80 -10.60
C THR A 130 -10.07 -27.54 -9.83
N TRP A 131 -9.77 -26.27 -9.55
CA TRP A 131 -8.60 -25.89 -8.76
C TRP A 131 -8.67 -26.43 -7.33
N LEU A 132 -9.83 -26.35 -6.68
CA LEU A 132 -10.05 -26.85 -5.31
C LEU A 132 -9.87 -28.37 -5.19
N ARG A 133 -10.11 -29.14 -6.26
CA ARG A 133 -9.84 -30.60 -6.26
C ARG A 133 -8.40 -30.95 -5.90
N ARG A 134 -7.46 -30.04 -6.13
CA ARG A 134 -6.04 -30.23 -5.77
C ARG A 134 -5.80 -30.31 -4.27
N THR A 135 -6.72 -29.81 -3.45
CA THR A 135 -6.63 -29.89 -1.98
C THR A 135 -7.30 -31.15 -1.41
N GLY A 136 -7.88 -32.00 -2.28
CA GLY A 136 -8.70 -33.15 -1.89
C GLY A 136 -10.18 -32.80 -1.67
N TYR A 137 -10.57 -31.53 -1.77
CA TYR A 137 -11.96 -31.09 -1.69
C TYR A 137 -12.60 -31.01 -3.09
N THR A 138 -13.78 -31.61 -3.28
CA THR A 138 -14.40 -31.76 -4.62
C THR A 138 -15.78 -31.08 -4.72
N PRO A 139 -15.85 -29.74 -4.65
CA PRO A 139 -17.11 -29.02 -4.72
C PRO A 139 -17.73 -29.08 -6.12
N GLN A 140 -19.05 -28.93 -6.17
CA GLN A 140 -19.76 -28.63 -7.40
C GLN A 140 -19.58 -27.14 -7.76
N PRO A 141 -19.62 -26.77 -9.05
CA PRO A 141 -19.47 -25.36 -9.46
C PRO A 141 -20.50 -24.42 -8.82
N ASP A 142 -21.71 -24.89 -8.55
CA ASP A 142 -22.77 -24.14 -7.87
C ASP A 142 -22.52 -23.90 -6.37
N GLU A 143 -21.53 -24.57 -5.78
CA GLU A 143 -21.04 -24.37 -4.41
C GLU A 143 -19.82 -23.42 -4.36
N VAL A 144 -19.31 -22.96 -5.50
CA VAL A 144 -18.16 -22.06 -5.60
C VAL A 144 -18.61 -20.62 -5.82
N MET A 145 -18.01 -19.68 -5.10
CA MET A 145 -18.22 -18.24 -5.27
C MET A 145 -16.88 -17.54 -5.48
N LEU A 146 -16.83 -16.65 -6.47
CA LEU A 146 -15.66 -15.79 -6.69
C LEU A 146 -15.69 -14.59 -5.75
N THR A 147 -14.52 -14.27 -5.18
CA THR A 147 -14.35 -13.19 -4.21
C THR A 147 -13.19 -12.29 -4.60
N MET A 148 -13.14 -11.10 -4.00
CA MET A 148 -12.10 -10.10 -4.24
C MET A 148 -10.95 -10.27 -3.25
N GLY A 149 -10.50 -11.52 -3.08
CA GLY A 149 -9.50 -11.92 -2.10
C GLY A 149 -10.07 -12.45 -0.78
N GLY A 150 -9.16 -12.84 0.12
CA GLY A 150 -9.49 -13.57 1.35
C GLY A 150 -10.38 -12.80 2.33
N GLN A 151 -10.16 -11.49 2.50
CA GLN A 151 -10.97 -10.67 3.40
C GLN A 151 -12.43 -10.55 2.93
N HIS A 152 -12.65 -10.39 1.61
CA HIS A 152 -14.00 -10.41 1.05
C HIS A 152 -14.65 -11.78 1.25
N ALA A 153 -13.92 -12.87 1.02
CA ALA A 153 -14.42 -14.22 1.27
C ALA A 153 -14.84 -14.43 2.73
N MET A 154 -14.01 -13.99 3.68
CA MET A 154 -14.30 -14.07 5.10
C MET A 154 -15.54 -13.25 5.47
N ALA A 155 -15.64 -12.01 4.99
CA ALA A 155 -16.80 -11.16 5.23
C ALA A 155 -18.10 -11.79 4.71
N VAL A 156 -18.08 -12.38 3.51
CA VAL A 156 -19.23 -13.10 2.94
C VAL A 156 -19.58 -14.32 3.78
N ALA A 157 -18.60 -15.14 4.14
CA ALA A 157 -18.81 -16.35 4.93
C ALA A 157 -19.42 -16.04 6.29
N ILE A 158 -18.87 -15.05 7.01
CA ILE A 158 -19.40 -14.59 8.30
C ILE A 158 -20.83 -14.07 8.12
N SER A 159 -21.07 -13.19 7.14
CA SER A 159 -22.40 -12.62 6.92
C SER A 159 -23.46 -13.66 6.52
N ALA A 160 -23.05 -14.75 5.86
CA ALA A 160 -23.94 -15.83 5.46
C ALA A 160 -24.20 -16.85 6.58
N LEU A 161 -23.23 -17.07 7.46
CA LEU A 161 -23.26 -18.15 8.45
C LEU A 161 -23.55 -17.69 9.88
N SER A 162 -23.48 -16.39 10.17
CA SER A 162 -23.71 -15.85 11.51
C SER A 162 -24.81 -14.78 11.54
N ARG A 163 -25.29 -14.52 12.76
CA ARG A 163 -26.27 -13.48 13.07
C ARG A 163 -25.76 -12.58 14.19
N PRO A 164 -26.28 -11.35 14.31
CA PRO A 164 -26.00 -10.51 15.46
C PRO A 164 -26.30 -11.24 16.77
N GLY A 165 -25.31 -11.38 17.64
CA GLY A 165 -25.40 -12.10 18.92
C GLY A 165 -24.78 -13.50 18.92
N ASP A 166 -24.40 -14.05 17.75
CA ASP A 166 -23.69 -15.32 17.69
C ASP A 166 -22.27 -15.21 18.25
N THR A 167 -21.81 -16.30 18.88
CA THR A 167 -20.43 -16.40 19.36
C THR A 167 -19.55 -17.01 18.28
N MET A 168 -18.50 -16.30 17.88
CA MET A 168 -17.48 -16.79 16.95
C MET A 168 -16.24 -17.23 17.72
N LEU A 169 -15.78 -18.45 17.47
CA LEU A 169 -14.54 -18.97 18.02
C LEU A 169 -13.43 -18.87 16.97
N VAL A 170 -12.28 -18.35 17.37
CA VAL A 170 -11.09 -18.24 16.53
C VAL A 170 -9.89 -18.81 17.28
N GLU A 171 -8.86 -19.19 16.53
CA GLU A 171 -7.58 -19.59 17.11
C GLU A 171 -6.92 -18.41 17.83
N ASN A 172 -6.06 -18.71 18.82
CA ASN A 172 -5.36 -17.68 19.59
C ASN A 172 -4.44 -16.79 18.72
N PHE A 173 -4.03 -17.30 17.57
CA PHE A 173 -3.32 -16.54 16.54
C PHE A 173 -4.09 -16.70 15.23
N CYS A 174 -4.80 -15.66 14.85
CA CYS A 174 -5.66 -15.59 13.67
C CYS A 174 -5.29 -14.31 12.91
N TYR A 175 -5.32 -14.37 11.58
CA TYR A 175 -5.08 -13.23 10.70
C TYR A 175 -6.37 -12.43 10.48
#